data_AF-A0A2G7HIF0-F1
#
_entry.id   AF-A0A2G7HIF0-F1
#
_cell.length_a   1.000
_cell.length_b   1.000
_cell.length_c   1.000
_cell.angle_alpha   90.00
_cell.angle_beta   90.00
_cell.angle_gamma   90.00
#
_symmetry.space_group_name_H-M   'P 1'
#
loop_
_entity.id
_entity.type
_entity.pdbx_description
1 polymer ?
#
loop_
_entity_poly.entity_id
_entity_poly.type
_entity_poly.pdbx_seq_one_letter_code
_entity_poly.pdbx_strand_id
1 'polypeptide(L)'
;MEIKRVGTNSPIQTESKRTIENKKGFSQNFNFARQQKSEQELKKMLDDINKKGNRLAITKCYADVKAYKRMIKEYLKSVLEYMYSVKKDISFWQTQYFITVETVDEKLQELTEMLLSAEKENLDIAKTIDDITGLVVDIYK
;
A
#
# COMPACT_ATOMS: atom_id res chain seq x y z
N MET A 1 -30.33 -52.49 61.18
CA MET A 1 -30.27 -51.23 60.40
C MET A 1 -29.43 -51.50 59.17
N GLU A 2 -30.06 -51.65 58.01
CA GLU A 2 -29.38 -51.70 56.72
C GLU A 2 -30.12 -50.76 55.76
N ILE A 3 -29.44 -49.72 55.30
CA ILE A 3 -30.02 -48.70 54.42
C ILE A 3 -29.60 -49.05 52.99
N LYS A 4 -30.55 -49.49 52.17
CA LYS A 4 -30.34 -49.69 50.73
C LYS A 4 -30.02 -48.35 50.07
N ARG A 5 -28.86 -48.27 49.41
CA ARG A 5 -28.47 -47.12 48.58
C ARG A 5 -29.28 -47.11 47.29
N VAL A 6 -30.03 -46.02 47.08
CA VAL A 6 -30.77 -45.72 45.86
C VAL A 6 -29.77 -45.49 44.72
N GLY A 7 -29.91 -46.27 43.65
CA GLY A 7 -29.20 -46.06 42.39
C GLY A 7 -29.99 -45.11 41.50
N THR A 8 -29.49 -43.88 41.33
CA THR A 8 -29.92 -42.95 40.28
C THR A 8 -28.83 -42.90 39.21
N ASN A 9 -28.96 -43.76 38.19
CA ASN A 9 -28.26 -43.59 36.92
C ASN A 9 -29.13 -42.70 36.02
N SER A 10 -28.96 -41.38 36.12
CA SER A 10 -29.36 -40.47 35.05
C SER A 10 -28.12 -40.25 34.16
N PRO A 11 -28.19 -40.52 32.84
CA PRO A 11 -27.09 -40.19 31.97
C PRO A 11 -26.92 -38.66 31.94
N ILE A 12 -25.71 -38.22 32.30
CA ILE A 12 -25.26 -36.84 32.12
C ILE A 12 -25.45 -36.52 30.64
N GLN A 13 -26.40 -35.62 30.34
CA GLN A 13 -26.54 -35.08 29.00
C GLN A 13 -25.26 -34.29 28.72
N THR A 14 -24.37 -34.90 27.94
CA THR A 14 -23.19 -34.25 27.41
C THR A 14 -23.66 -33.00 26.70
N GLU A 15 -23.31 -31.84 27.24
CA GLU A 15 -23.59 -30.56 26.62
C GLU A 15 -23.23 -30.65 25.15
N SER A 16 -24.20 -30.30 24.31
CA SER A 16 -24.04 -30.16 22.88
C SER A 16 -22.75 -29.40 22.67
N LYS A 17 -21.76 -30.08 22.07
CA LYS A 17 -20.52 -29.50 21.61
C LYS A 17 -20.95 -28.41 20.62
N ARG A 18 -21.15 -27.19 21.14
CA ARG A 18 -21.42 -26.02 20.32
C ARG A 18 -20.23 -25.99 19.39
N THR A 19 -20.48 -26.30 18.13
CA THR A 19 -19.55 -26.05 17.06
C THR A 19 -19.10 -24.62 17.28
N ILE A 20 -17.84 -24.45 17.66
CA ILE A 20 -17.21 -23.15 17.63
C ILE A 20 -17.15 -22.86 16.14
N GLU A 21 -18.24 -22.31 15.60
CA GLU A 21 -18.21 -21.62 14.33
C GLU A 21 -17.00 -20.72 14.41
N ASN A 22 -16.08 -20.92 13.46
CA ASN A 22 -14.83 -20.18 13.34
C ASN A 22 -15.12 -18.67 13.29
N LYS A 23 -15.34 -18.06 14.45
CA LYS A 23 -15.27 -16.62 14.64
C LYS A 23 -13.82 -16.29 14.35
N LYS A 24 -13.55 -15.77 13.16
CA LYS A 24 -12.30 -15.06 12.86
C LYS A 24 -11.99 -14.19 14.07
N GLY A 25 -10.88 -14.48 14.75
CA GLY A 25 -10.56 -13.86 16.04
C GLY A 25 -10.43 -12.34 15.89
N PHE A 26 -10.64 -11.59 16.98
CA PHE A 26 -10.47 -10.13 17.01
C PHE A 26 -9.19 -9.67 16.30
N SER A 27 -8.07 -10.35 16.54
CA SER A 27 -6.78 -10.07 15.91
C SER A 27 -6.81 -10.16 14.38
N GLN A 28 -7.55 -11.14 13.81
CA GLN A 28 -7.69 -11.26 12.36
C GLN A 28 -8.50 -10.10 11.77
N ASN A 29 -9.61 -9.74 12.43
CA ASN A 29 -10.43 -8.60 11.99
C ASN A 29 -9.69 -7.27 12.12
N PHE A 30 -8.89 -7.10 13.18
CA PHE A 30 -8.07 -5.92 13.38
C PHE A 30 -6.97 -5.79 12.31
N ASN A 31 -6.26 -6.89 12.00
CA ASN A 31 -5.27 -6.89 10.93
C ASN A 31 -5.89 -6.56 9.56
N PHE A 32 -7.06 -7.12 9.26
CA PHE A 32 -7.79 -6.82 8.03
C PHE A 32 -8.21 -5.34 7.93
N ALA A 33 -8.73 -4.77 9.03
CA ALA A 33 -9.09 -3.34 9.08
C ALA A 33 -7.87 -2.44 8.89
N ARG A 34 -6.73 -2.79 9.51
CA ARG A 34 -5.46 -2.06 9.35
C ARG A 34 -4.96 -2.10 7.91
N GLN A 35 -5.03 -3.27 7.26
CA GLN A 35 -4.64 -3.42 5.86
C GLN A 35 -5.50 -2.55 4.93
N GLN A 36 -6.83 -2.58 5.10
CA GLN A 36 -7.74 -1.72 4.32
C GLN A 36 -7.44 -0.23 4.50
N LYS A 37 -7.17 0.20 5.74
CA LYS A 37 -6.80 1.60 6.01
C LYS A 37 -5.52 1.99 5.27
N SER A 38 -4.49 1.14 5.33
CA SER A 38 -3.23 1.39 4.62
C SER A 38 -3.42 1.48 3.11
N GLU A 39 -4.25 0.60 2.53
CA GLU A 39 -4.60 0.67 1.11
C GLU A 39 -5.33 1.98 0.74
N GLN A 40 -6.25 2.45 1.59
CA GLN A 40 -6.92 3.74 1.36
C GLN A 40 -5.95 4.92 1.44
N GLU A 41 -5.01 4.90 2.37
CA GLU A 41 -3.96 5.91 2.49
C GLU A 41 -3.07 5.94 1.24
N LEU A 42 -2.65 4.77 0.74
CA LEU A 42 -1.87 4.68 -0.50
C LEU A 42 -2.63 5.23 -1.71
N LYS A 43 -3.92 4.92 -1.86
CA LYS A 43 -4.77 5.47 -2.93
C LYS A 43 -4.86 6.99 -2.87
N LYS A 44 -4.96 7.55 -1.65
CA LYS A 44 -4.99 9.00 -1.46
C LYS A 44 -3.65 9.64 -1.83
N MET A 45 -2.53 9.05 -1.40
CA MET A 45 -1.19 9.54 -1.76
C MET A 45 -0.99 9.55 -3.28
N LEU A 46 -1.44 8.50 -3.96
CA LEU A 46 -1.39 8.39 -5.42
C LEU A 46 -2.20 9.49 -6.12
N ASP A 47 -3.43 9.74 -5.65
CA ASP A 47 -4.28 10.82 -6.18
C ASP A 47 -3.65 12.21 -5.96
N ASP A 48 -3.05 12.44 -4.79
CA ASP A 48 -2.35 13.69 -4.50
C ASP A 48 -1.10 13.86 -5.38
N ILE A 49 -0.36 12.78 -5.66
CA ILE A 49 0.77 12.77 -6.61
C ILE A 49 0.28 13.16 -8.01
N ASN A 50 -0.80 12.55 -8.51
CA ASN A 50 -1.36 12.85 -9.83
C ASN A 50 -1.74 14.32 -9.96
N LYS A 51 -2.43 14.88 -8.96
CA LYS A 51 -2.78 16.30 -8.93
C LYS A 51 -1.55 17.20 -8.94
N LYS A 52 -0.51 16.83 -8.18
CA LYS A 52 0.74 17.59 -8.13
C LYS A 52 1.49 17.52 -9.46
N GLY A 53 1.55 16.37 -10.10
CA GLY A 53 2.14 16.18 -11.43
C GLY A 53 1.44 17.06 -12.49
N ASN A 54 0.11 16.99 -12.55
CA ASN A 54 -0.68 17.84 -13.45
C ASN A 54 -0.43 19.33 -13.23
N ARG A 55 -0.36 19.76 -11.97
CA ARG A 55 -0.04 21.16 -11.65
C ARG A 55 1.38 21.53 -12.07
N LEU A 56 2.36 20.65 -11.85
CA LEU A 56 3.75 20.88 -12.21
C LEU A 56 3.93 21.05 -13.73
N ALA A 57 3.21 20.26 -14.54
CA ALA A 57 3.21 20.40 -16.00
C ALA A 57 2.80 21.82 -16.45
N ILE A 58 1.93 22.48 -15.69
CA ILE A 58 1.44 23.83 -15.95
C ILE A 58 2.40 24.89 -15.39
N THR A 59 2.76 24.78 -14.11
CA THR A 59 3.50 25.83 -13.39
C THR A 59 4.98 25.87 -13.76
N LYS A 60 5.58 24.71 -14.09
CA LYS A 60 7.01 24.57 -14.39
C LYS A 60 7.89 25.22 -13.33
N CYS A 61 7.48 25.12 -12.08
CA CYS A 61 8.17 25.73 -10.96
C CYS A 61 9.06 24.70 -10.26
N TYR A 62 10.31 25.08 -9.99
CA TYR A 62 11.26 24.23 -9.26
C TYR A 62 10.73 23.82 -7.88
N ALA A 63 10.00 24.71 -7.21
CA ALA A 63 9.36 24.40 -5.93
C ALA A 63 8.31 23.27 -6.04
N ASP A 64 7.57 23.22 -7.15
CA ASP A 64 6.61 22.15 -7.42
C ASP A 64 7.32 20.83 -7.74
N VAL A 65 8.47 20.83 -8.44
CA VAL A 65 9.31 19.62 -8.65
C VAL A 65 9.77 19.05 -7.31
N LYS A 66 10.28 19.91 -6.42
CA LYS A 66 10.73 19.49 -5.09
C LYS A 66 9.60 18.85 -4.28
N ALA A 67 8.40 19.43 -4.34
CA ALA A 67 7.22 18.87 -3.69
C ALA A 67 6.81 17.52 -4.30
N TYR A 68 6.82 17.42 -5.64
CA TYR A 68 6.50 16.20 -6.37
C TYR A 68 7.45 15.05 -6.03
N LYS A 69 8.78 15.30 -6.05
CA LYS A 69 9.81 14.35 -5.63
C LYS A 69 9.58 13.84 -4.20
N ARG A 70 9.25 14.75 -3.28
CA ARG A 70 8.99 14.38 -1.88
C ARG A 70 7.77 13.45 -1.77
N MET A 71 6.68 13.78 -2.45
CA MET A 71 5.45 12.98 -2.40
C MET A 71 5.65 11.57 -2.96
N ILE A 72 6.37 11.45 -4.08
CA ILE A 72 6.73 10.14 -4.64
C ILE A 72 7.59 9.34 -3.68
N LYS A 73 8.61 9.95 -3.07
CA LYS A 73 9.46 9.28 -2.07
C LYS A 73 8.66 8.76 -0.88
N GLU A 74 7.74 9.58 -0.35
CA GLU A 74 6.85 9.19 0.75
C GLU A 74 5.96 8.01 0.34
N TYR A 75 5.37 8.07 -0.87
CA TYR A 75 4.53 6.99 -1.40
C TYR A 75 5.30 5.68 -1.57
N LEU A 76 6.47 5.71 -2.21
CA LEU A 76 7.30 4.52 -2.42
C LEU A 76 7.64 3.84 -1.10
N LYS A 77 8.02 4.63 -0.08
CA LYS A 77 8.27 4.11 1.27
C LYS A 77 7.02 3.45 1.87
N SER A 78 5.86 4.08 1.76
CA SER A 78 4.60 3.52 2.26
C SER A 78 4.18 2.24 1.52
N VAL A 79 4.40 2.16 0.19
CA VAL A 79 4.14 0.92 -0.56
C VAL A 79 5.06 -0.19 -0.08
N LEU A 80 6.35 0.09 0.11
CA LEU A 80 7.30 -0.89 0.61
C LEU A 80 6.86 -1.46 1.96
N GLU A 81 6.54 -0.57 2.92
CA GLU A 81 6.03 -0.96 4.25
C GLU A 81 4.74 -1.79 4.17
N TYR A 82 3.79 -1.37 3.33
CA TYR A 82 2.55 -2.10 3.09
C TYR A 82 2.82 -3.51 2.55
N MET A 83 3.70 -3.64 1.55
CA MET A 83 3.96 -4.92 0.89
C MET A 83 4.67 -5.92 1.80
N TYR A 84 5.60 -5.47 2.64
CA TYR A 84 6.18 -6.29 3.71
C TYR A 84 5.14 -6.76 4.74
N SER A 85 4.08 -5.98 4.96
CA SER A 85 3.01 -6.36 5.90
C SER A 85 2.02 -7.39 5.31
N VAL A 86 1.91 -7.46 3.98
CA VAL A 86 0.90 -8.28 3.28
C VAL A 86 1.47 -9.58 2.72
N LYS A 87 2.64 -9.55 2.08
CA LYS A 87 3.20 -10.72 1.38
C LYS A 87 4.16 -11.52 2.28
N LYS A 88 3.97 -12.85 2.31
CA LYS A 88 4.90 -13.79 2.97
C LYS A 88 6.12 -14.13 2.12
N ASP A 89 5.98 -14.07 0.79
CA ASP A 89 7.08 -14.22 -0.16
C ASP A 89 7.16 -12.96 -1.03
N ILE A 90 8.27 -12.25 -0.89
CA ILE A 90 8.48 -10.89 -1.41
C ILE A 90 9.59 -10.82 -2.45
N SER A 91 10.40 -11.86 -2.61
CA SER A 91 11.72 -11.76 -3.28
C SER A 91 11.61 -11.24 -4.71
N PHE A 92 10.69 -11.79 -5.51
CA PHE A 92 10.47 -11.36 -6.89
C PHE A 92 9.92 -9.92 -6.98
N TRP A 93 8.92 -9.61 -6.15
CA TRP A 93 8.32 -8.27 -6.12
C TRP A 93 9.32 -7.22 -5.64
N GLN A 94 10.19 -7.55 -4.68
CA GLN A 94 11.21 -6.66 -4.16
C GLN A 94 12.24 -6.27 -5.22
N THR A 95 12.70 -7.23 -6.03
CA THR A 95 13.59 -6.93 -7.16
C THR A 95 12.92 -6.00 -8.15
N GLN A 96 11.69 -6.30 -8.56
CA GLN A 96 10.94 -5.46 -9.51
C GLN A 96 10.67 -4.06 -8.94
N TYR A 97 10.36 -3.97 -7.65
CA TYR A 97 10.15 -2.71 -6.94
C TYR A 97 11.41 -1.83 -7.03
N PHE A 98 12.59 -2.36 -6.68
CA PHE A 98 13.81 -1.56 -6.70
C PHE A 98 14.21 -1.11 -8.11
N ILE A 99 14.06 -1.98 -9.12
CA ILE A 99 14.26 -1.60 -10.53
C ILE A 99 13.33 -0.44 -10.90
N THR A 100 12.06 -0.53 -10.53
CA THR A 100 11.07 0.52 -10.85
C THR A 100 11.39 1.83 -10.10
N VAL A 101 11.83 1.75 -8.84
CA VAL A 101 12.26 2.91 -8.05
C VAL A 101 13.47 3.60 -8.69
N GLU A 102 14.43 2.84 -9.18
CA GLU A 102 15.61 3.36 -9.88
C GLU A 102 15.19 4.11 -11.15
N THR A 103 14.32 3.51 -11.98
CA THR A 103 13.78 4.17 -13.18
C THR A 103 12.98 5.45 -12.83
N VAL A 104 12.22 5.44 -11.74
CA VAL A 104 11.49 6.63 -11.27
C VAL A 104 12.46 7.73 -10.84
N ASP A 105 13.55 7.40 -10.15
CA ASP A 105 14.54 8.38 -9.73
C ASP A 105 15.27 9.01 -10.93
N GLU A 106 15.67 8.20 -11.92
CA GLU A 106 16.24 8.66 -13.18
C GLU A 106 15.31 9.65 -13.90
N LYS A 107 14.02 9.30 -14.02
CA LYS A 107 13.01 10.17 -14.64
C LYS A 107 12.78 11.47 -13.86
N LEU A 108 12.83 11.42 -12.52
CA LEU A 108 12.74 12.59 -11.68
C LEU A 108 13.98 13.49 -11.79
N GLN A 109 15.16 12.92 -12.02
CA GLN A 109 16.36 13.67 -12.34
C GLN A 109 16.21 14.33 -13.70
N GLU A 110 15.82 13.57 -14.74
CA GLU A 110 15.56 14.08 -16.08
C GLU A 110 14.60 15.28 -16.03
N LEU A 111 13.46 15.15 -15.34
CA LEU A 111 12.49 16.23 -15.14
C LEU A 111 13.10 17.49 -14.53
N THR A 112 14.06 17.34 -13.62
CA THR A 112 14.74 18.48 -12.99
C THR A 112 15.68 19.17 -13.96
N GLU A 113 16.45 18.39 -14.73
CA GLU A 113 17.35 18.90 -15.77
C GLU A 113 16.57 19.65 -16.85
N MET A 114 15.44 19.10 -17.28
CA MET A 114 14.56 19.75 -18.27
C MET A 114 14.05 21.10 -17.81
N LEU A 115 13.78 21.25 -16.51
CA LEU A 115 13.31 22.51 -15.95
C LEU A 115 14.41 23.57 -15.87
N LEU A 116 15.66 23.14 -15.75
CA LEU A 116 16.83 24.03 -15.69
C LEU A 116 17.35 24.38 -17.09
N SER A 117 17.10 23.53 -18.08
CA SER A 117 17.45 23.79 -19.47
C SER A 117 16.49 24.81 -20.10
N ALA A 118 17.02 25.90 -20.67
CA ALA A 118 16.23 26.92 -21.35
C ALA A 118 15.66 26.48 -22.72
N GLU A 119 16.05 25.30 -23.24
CA GLU A 119 15.80 24.88 -24.62
C GLU A 119 14.77 23.73 -24.77
N LYS A 120 14.21 23.17 -23.69
CA LYS A 120 13.31 22.00 -23.78
C LYS A 120 11.84 22.37 -23.88
N GLU A 121 11.11 21.66 -24.74
CA GLU A 121 9.71 21.95 -25.06
C GLU A 121 8.76 21.53 -23.93
N ASN A 122 7.65 22.27 -23.81
CA ASN A 122 6.61 22.00 -22.80
C ASN A 122 6.01 20.59 -22.89
N LEU A 123 6.01 19.99 -24.09
CA LEU A 123 5.48 18.65 -24.33
C LEU A 123 6.35 17.57 -23.65
N ASP A 124 7.66 17.77 -23.60
CA ASP A 124 8.60 16.81 -23.01
C ASP A 124 8.41 16.70 -21.48
N ILE A 125 8.17 17.83 -20.81
CA ILE A 125 7.93 17.87 -19.36
C ILE A 125 6.64 17.11 -19.00
N ALA A 126 5.55 17.35 -19.74
CA ALA A 126 4.28 16.67 -19.49
C ALA A 126 4.41 15.15 -19.69
N LYS A 127 5.06 14.73 -20.78
CA LYS A 127 5.32 13.32 -21.07
C LYS A 127 6.14 12.65 -19.95
N THR A 128 7.19 13.30 -19.45
CA THR A 128 7.99 12.74 -18.36
C THR A 128 7.20 12.63 -17.05
N ILE A 129 6.30 13.57 -16.77
CA ILE A 129 5.40 13.50 -15.61
C ILE A 129 4.43 12.31 -15.76
N ASP A 130 3.88 12.09 -16.96
CA ASP A 130 3.00 10.96 -17.25
C ASP A 130 3.74 9.62 -17.13
N ASP A 131 4.97 9.52 -17.65
CA ASP A 131 5.84 8.33 -17.49
C ASP A 131 6.05 8.01 -16.00
N ILE A 132 6.44 9.02 -15.20
CA ILE A 132 6.65 8.85 -13.75
C ILE A 132 5.34 8.39 -13.09
N THR A 133 4.22 9.00 -13.45
CA THR A 133 2.91 8.67 -12.89
C THR A 133 2.53 7.22 -13.20
N GLY A 134 2.75 6.77 -14.44
CA GLY A 134 2.53 5.39 -14.85
C GLY A 134 3.34 4.40 -14.02
N LEU A 135 4.64 4.64 -13.87
CA LEU A 135 5.52 3.79 -13.05
C LEU A 135 5.07 3.73 -11.58
N VAL A 136 4.67 4.86 -11.02
CA VAL A 136 4.20 4.97 -9.62
C VAL A 136 2.88 4.22 -9.41
N VAL A 137 1.97 4.24 -10.40
CA VAL A 137 0.73 3.44 -10.38
C VAL A 137 1.03 1.95 -10.45
N ASP A 138 1.98 1.53 -11.30
CA ASP A 138 2.28 0.12 -11.53
C ASP A 138 2.96 -0.56 -10.35
N ILE A 139 3.67 0.19 -9.48
CA ILE A 139 4.29 -0.33 -8.26
C ILE A 139 3.26 -0.93 -7.27
N TYR A 140 2.03 -0.44 -7.28
CA TYR A 140 0.97 -0.90 -6.38
C TYR A 140 0.12 -2.04 -6.98
N LYS A 141 0.13 -2.24 -8.30
CA LYS A 141 -0.62 -3.31 -8.97
C LYS A 141 0.05 -4.67 -8.79
#